data_AF-A0AAI9F343-F1
#
_entry.id   AF-A0AAI9F343-F1
#
_cell.length_a   1.000
_cell.length_b   1.000
_cell.length_c   1.000
_cell.angle_alpha   90.00
_cell.angle_beta   90.00
_cell.angle_gamma   90.00
#
_symmetry.space_group_name_H-M   'P 1'
#
loop_
_entity.id
_entity.type
_entity.pdbx_description
1 polymer ?
#
loop_
_entity_poly.entity_id
_entity_poly.type
_entity_poly.pdbx_seq_one_letter_code
_entity_poly.pdbx_strand_id
1 'polypeptide(L)'
;MPHIVIDKIKDLSFPQKIDDIEFLFKAQELIGVKTPLSKFLIKVQKRENGYLVKYDKITRPIISEIKKAYIGFVKLNDANIIFENISGIKEKLPNKNLLSIDDDLSNIDIVEVGFGSGRHLIYLAKENPKKIILGIEIHKPSIEQVLKRLEYENIKNVRILNHDARIILSKIPSNKLDAIYVHFPVPWDKKPHRRVINKDFINESIRTLKKKGFLHLRTDSENYFNYSLNEFLNFDKIELKIKKNMPYIISSKYEDRWKKLNKNIYDIYMINNEISPELKEEFDFSFEKKLKNLTFKPLIFDKFVIHIEKVFKIDEEKELIRLTLGNFNRPEHIYILNKEKPEYFKKPAPIKENYLAHLELKRIFCEFN
;
A
#
# COMPACT_ATOMS: atom_id res chain seq x y z
N MET A 1 -9.09 15.41 10.92
CA MET A 1 -9.51 15.03 9.55
C MET A 1 -10.18 16.23 8.93
N PRO A 2 -9.76 16.66 7.72
CA PRO A 2 -10.38 17.78 7.02
C PRO A 2 -11.90 17.64 6.91
N HIS A 3 -12.64 18.64 7.35
CA HIS A 3 -14.10 18.72 7.30
C HIS A 3 -14.61 20.16 7.32
N ILE A 4 -15.89 20.32 6.99
CA ILE A 4 -16.65 21.55 7.14
C ILE A 4 -17.98 21.27 7.86
N VAL A 5 -18.58 22.31 8.42
CA VAL A 5 -19.96 22.32 8.93
C VAL A 5 -20.72 23.37 8.16
N ILE A 6 -21.88 23.00 7.60
CA ILE A 6 -22.74 23.89 6.83
C ILE A 6 -24.12 24.03 7.49
N ASP A 7 -24.78 25.16 7.27
CA ASP A 7 -26.07 25.49 7.91
C ASP A 7 -27.26 24.69 7.38
N LYS A 8 -27.31 24.45 6.07
CA LYS A 8 -28.44 23.77 5.41
C LYS A 8 -28.00 22.80 4.31
N ILE A 9 -28.89 21.88 3.99
CA ILE A 9 -28.76 20.94 2.87
C ILE A 9 -30.10 20.89 2.15
N LYS A 10 -30.08 21.03 0.82
CA LYS A 10 -31.24 20.87 -0.04
C LYS A 10 -31.57 19.39 -0.21
N ASP A 11 -32.84 19.09 -0.41
CA ASP A 11 -33.20 17.77 -0.93
C ASP A 11 -32.93 17.75 -2.43
N LEU A 12 -31.97 16.93 -2.84
CA LEU A 12 -31.41 16.91 -4.19
C LEU A 12 -31.56 15.51 -4.78
N SER A 13 -32.01 15.44 -6.03
CA SER A 13 -31.84 14.24 -6.87
C SER A 13 -30.38 14.16 -7.34
N PHE A 14 -29.86 12.95 -7.54
CA PHE A 14 -28.51 12.73 -8.06
C PHE A 14 -28.58 11.98 -9.39
N PRO A 15 -27.65 12.20 -10.34
CA PRO A 15 -26.42 12.99 -10.21
C PRO A 15 -26.63 14.51 -10.29
N GLN A 16 -25.68 15.28 -9.75
CA GLN A 16 -25.61 16.73 -9.85
C GLN A 16 -24.21 17.14 -10.31
N LYS A 17 -24.10 18.28 -11.02
CA LYS A 17 -22.81 18.83 -11.46
C LYS A 17 -22.73 20.30 -11.11
N ILE A 18 -21.59 20.71 -10.57
CA ILE A 18 -21.27 22.12 -10.33
C ILE A 18 -19.79 22.34 -10.62
N ASP A 19 -19.49 23.35 -11.44
CA ASP A 19 -18.15 23.57 -11.98
C ASP A 19 -17.59 22.28 -12.64
N ASP A 20 -16.39 21.83 -12.22
CA ASP A 20 -15.69 20.61 -12.63
C ASP A 20 -15.98 19.40 -11.72
N ILE A 21 -16.96 19.50 -10.82
CA ILE A 21 -17.26 18.51 -9.79
C ILE A 21 -18.60 17.84 -10.08
N GLU A 22 -18.59 16.50 -10.15
CA GLU A 22 -19.78 15.68 -10.27
C GLU A 22 -20.10 15.01 -8.92
N PHE A 23 -21.32 15.20 -8.43
CA PHE A 23 -21.90 14.44 -7.33
C PHE A 23 -22.74 13.30 -7.92
N LEU A 24 -22.23 12.08 -7.85
CA LEU A 24 -22.69 10.94 -8.65
C LEU A 24 -23.98 10.30 -8.12
N PHE A 25 -24.05 10.11 -6.81
CA PHE A 25 -25.16 9.44 -6.13
C PHE A 25 -25.16 9.79 -4.64
N LYS A 26 -26.28 9.51 -3.96
CA LYS A 26 -26.40 9.52 -2.50
C LYS A 26 -26.79 8.13 -2.01
N ALA A 27 -26.00 7.57 -1.10
CA ALA A 27 -26.20 6.27 -0.48
C ALA A 27 -26.30 6.47 1.04
N GLN A 28 -27.52 6.65 1.56
CA GLN A 28 -27.77 7.11 2.93
C GLN A 28 -27.01 8.42 3.23
N GLU A 29 -26.02 8.36 4.12
CA GLU A 29 -25.23 9.51 4.53
C GLU A 29 -23.95 9.72 3.70
N LEU A 30 -23.69 8.85 2.71
CA LEU A 30 -22.55 8.93 1.81
C LEU A 30 -22.96 9.54 0.47
N ILE A 31 -22.09 10.35 -0.12
CA ILE A 31 -22.26 10.93 -1.44
C ILE A 31 -21.01 10.62 -2.27
N GLY A 32 -21.23 10.04 -3.45
CA GLY A 32 -20.19 9.80 -4.45
C GLY A 32 -19.77 11.09 -5.11
N VAL A 33 -18.47 11.41 -5.10
CA VAL A 33 -17.92 12.62 -5.71
C VAL A 33 -16.86 12.22 -6.73
N LYS A 34 -16.90 12.87 -7.89
CA LYS A 34 -15.86 12.79 -8.91
C LYS A 34 -15.40 14.20 -9.23
N THR A 35 -14.10 14.40 -9.09
CA THR A 35 -13.37 15.62 -9.44
C THR A 35 -12.43 15.28 -10.61
N PRO A 36 -11.72 16.25 -11.22
CA PRO A 36 -10.84 15.96 -12.36
C PRO A 36 -9.74 14.93 -12.06
N LEU A 37 -9.24 14.89 -10.81
CA LEU A 37 -8.11 14.03 -10.44
C LEU A 37 -8.50 12.86 -9.52
N SER A 38 -9.75 12.76 -9.05
CA SER A 38 -10.11 11.77 -8.05
C SER A 38 -11.59 11.38 -8.07
N LYS A 39 -11.89 10.14 -7.68
CA LYS A 39 -13.23 9.66 -7.36
C LYS A 39 -13.24 9.19 -5.90
N PHE A 40 -14.08 9.78 -5.06
CA PHE A 40 -14.08 9.54 -3.61
C PHE A 40 -15.45 9.79 -2.98
N LEU A 41 -15.60 9.45 -1.70
CA LEU A 41 -16.87 9.62 -0.98
C LEU A 41 -16.76 10.75 0.03
N ILE A 42 -17.83 11.53 0.16
CA ILE A 42 -18.05 12.41 1.32
C ILE A 42 -19.18 11.84 2.17
N LYS A 43 -19.10 12.09 3.47
CA LYS A 43 -20.04 11.68 4.50
C LYS A 43 -20.68 12.91 5.11
N VAL A 44 -22.00 12.96 5.10
CA VAL A 44 -22.81 14.08 5.59
C VAL A 44 -23.57 13.64 6.84
N GLN A 45 -23.38 14.32 7.96
CA GLN A 45 -24.04 13.96 9.24
C GLN A 45 -24.73 15.16 9.85
N LYS A 46 -26.03 15.03 10.16
CA LYS A 46 -26.77 16.06 10.89
C LYS A 46 -26.17 16.25 12.30
N ARG A 47 -26.05 17.51 12.72
CA ARG A 47 -25.61 17.96 14.05
C ARG A 47 -26.68 18.91 14.63
N GLU A 48 -26.50 19.33 15.87
CA GLU A 48 -27.38 20.35 16.49
C GLU A 48 -27.37 21.65 15.68
N ASN A 49 -26.17 22.13 15.31
CA ASN A 49 -25.98 23.37 14.54
C ASN A 49 -25.55 23.10 13.09
N GLY A 50 -26.41 22.41 12.32
CA GLY A 50 -26.23 22.18 10.88
C GLY A 50 -25.75 20.78 10.50
N TYR A 51 -24.87 20.68 9.50
CA TYR A 51 -24.46 19.43 8.88
C TYR A 51 -22.94 19.33 8.76
N LEU A 52 -22.37 18.29 9.37
CA LEU A 52 -20.95 17.95 9.27
C LEU A 52 -20.69 17.21 7.94
N VAL A 53 -19.86 17.80 7.09
CA VAL A 53 -19.41 17.21 5.82
C VAL A 53 -17.94 16.83 5.95
N LYS A 54 -17.64 15.54 5.79
CA LYS A 54 -16.29 15.00 5.92
C LYS A 54 -16.02 13.90 4.90
N TYR A 55 -14.85 13.81 4.31
CA TYR A 55 -14.54 12.72 3.37
C TYR A 55 -14.50 11.35 4.07
N ASP A 56 -14.74 10.29 3.30
CA ASP A 56 -14.58 8.93 3.77
C ASP A 56 -13.11 8.48 3.67
N LYS A 57 -12.56 8.03 4.81
CA LYS A 57 -11.14 7.67 4.93
C LYS A 57 -10.72 6.48 4.07
N ILE A 58 -11.65 5.64 3.61
CA ILE A 58 -11.32 4.49 2.75
C ILE A 58 -10.94 4.99 1.35
N THR A 59 -11.65 5.99 0.85
CA THR A 59 -11.41 6.52 -0.50
C THR A 59 -10.15 7.38 -0.63
N ARG A 60 -9.60 7.90 0.49
CA ARG A 60 -8.29 8.60 0.60
C ARG A 60 -7.98 9.62 -0.52
N PRO A 61 -8.87 10.57 -0.82
CA PRO A 61 -8.59 11.64 -1.79
C PRO A 61 -7.45 12.55 -1.33
N ILE A 62 -6.82 13.24 -2.29
CA ILE A 62 -5.85 14.31 -2.02
C ILE A 62 -6.54 15.58 -1.50
N ILE A 63 -5.80 16.42 -0.77
CA ILE A 63 -6.38 17.54 0.00
C ILE A 63 -6.99 18.60 -0.91
N SER A 64 -6.35 18.91 -2.04
CA SER A 64 -6.88 19.84 -3.04
C SER A 64 -8.26 19.41 -3.56
N GLU A 65 -8.42 18.13 -3.89
CA GLU A 65 -9.69 17.60 -4.40
C GLU A 65 -10.77 17.55 -3.32
N ILE A 66 -10.41 17.32 -2.04
CA ILE A 66 -11.35 17.47 -0.91
C ILE A 66 -11.85 18.91 -0.82
N LYS A 67 -10.95 19.91 -0.90
CA LYS A 67 -11.33 21.33 -0.84
C LYS A 67 -12.31 21.69 -1.94
N LYS A 68 -12.02 21.29 -3.19
CA LYS A 68 -12.92 21.48 -4.33
C LYS A 68 -14.29 20.89 -4.07
N ALA A 69 -14.36 19.61 -3.68
CA ALA A 69 -15.63 18.93 -3.42
C ALA A 69 -16.45 19.61 -2.32
N TYR A 70 -15.82 20.09 -1.24
CA TYR A 70 -16.51 20.81 -0.18
C TYR A 70 -17.07 22.15 -0.66
N ILE A 71 -16.30 22.94 -1.40
CA ILE A 71 -16.76 24.20 -2.00
C ILE A 71 -17.92 23.93 -2.97
N GLY A 72 -17.78 22.94 -3.85
CA GLY A 72 -18.85 22.53 -4.76
C GLY A 72 -20.11 22.10 -4.01
N PHE A 73 -19.96 21.36 -2.91
CA PHE A 73 -21.10 20.88 -2.12
C PHE A 73 -21.82 22.04 -1.40
N VAL A 74 -21.07 23.02 -0.90
CA VAL A 74 -21.62 24.26 -0.32
C VAL A 74 -22.44 25.03 -1.36
N LYS A 75 -21.86 25.28 -2.54
CA LYS A 75 -22.54 25.98 -3.65
C LYS A 75 -23.80 25.23 -4.11
N LEU A 76 -23.71 23.91 -4.27
CA LEU A 76 -24.84 23.06 -4.69
C LEU A 76 -26.04 23.20 -3.73
N ASN A 77 -25.76 23.33 -2.44
CA ASN A 77 -26.78 23.49 -1.40
C ASN A 77 -27.16 24.95 -1.11
N ASP A 78 -26.54 25.92 -1.78
CA ASP A 78 -26.66 27.36 -1.45
C ASP A 78 -26.40 27.63 0.05
N ALA A 79 -25.50 26.85 0.66
CA ALA A 79 -25.29 26.85 2.10
C ALA A 79 -24.19 27.83 2.53
N ASN A 80 -24.15 28.15 3.82
CA ASN A 80 -23.05 28.87 4.46
C ASN A 80 -22.17 27.91 5.27
N ILE A 81 -20.86 28.14 5.25
CA ILE A 81 -19.92 27.40 6.11
C ILE A 81 -19.97 28.02 7.51
N ILE A 82 -20.42 27.25 8.49
CA ILE A 82 -20.42 27.61 9.92
C ILE A 82 -19.01 27.43 10.50
N PHE A 83 -18.34 26.35 10.11
CA PHE A 83 -17.00 26.01 10.59
C PHE A 83 -16.23 25.24 9.52
N GLU A 84 -14.92 25.45 9.45
CA GLU A 84 -14.03 24.63 8.65
C GLU A 84 -12.67 24.45 9.34
N ASN A 85 -12.02 23.31 9.07
CA ASN A 85 -10.64 23.08 9.52
C ASN A 85 -9.70 22.69 8.38
N ILE A 86 -10.08 23.01 7.13
CA ILE A 86 -9.37 22.57 5.93
C ILE A 86 -8.59 23.69 5.24
N SER A 87 -9.03 24.94 5.32
CA SER A 87 -8.41 26.09 4.63
C SER A 87 -6.91 26.22 4.93
N GLY A 88 -6.53 26.13 6.21
CA GLY A 88 -5.13 26.18 6.68
C GLY A 88 -4.28 24.95 6.40
N ILE A 89 -4.87 23.85 5.91
CA ILE A 89 -4.10 22.64 5.59
C ILE A 89 -3.36 22.87 4.27
N LYS A 90 -2.05 23.09 4.35
CA LYS A 90 -1.15 23.10 3.19
C LYS A 90 -1.09 21.70 2.59
N GLU A 91 -1.26 21.61 1.29
CA GLU A 91 -0.99 20.38 0.56
C GLU A 91 0.52 20.13 0.63
N LYS A 92 0.94 18.99 1.18
CA LYS A 92 2.32 18.55 0.98
C LYS A 92 2.44 18.23 -0.50
N LEU A 93 3.26 18.98 -1.23
CA LEU A 93 3.62 18.62 -2.60
C LEU A 93 4.03 17.14 -2.62
N PRO A 94 3.49 16.33 -3.54
CA PRO A 94 3.91 14.94 -3.69
C PRO A 94 5.43 14.91 -3.82
N ASN A 95 6.11 14.26 -2.88
CA ASN A 95 7.54 14.09 -3.04
C ASN A 95 7.74 13.13 -4.20
N LYS A 96 8.41 13.57 -5.28
CA LYS A 96 8.68 12.76 -6.47
C LYS A 96 9.40 11.43 -6.18
N ASN A 97 10.07 11.34 -5.02
CA ASN A 97 10.74 10.13 -4.58
C ASN A 97 9.81 9.23 -3.75
N LEU A 98 8.62 9.66 -3.33
CA LEU A 98 7.64 8.85 -2.60
C LEU A 98 6.62 8.24 -3.57
N LEU A 99 6.74 6.93 -3.81
CA LEU A 99 5.83 6.16 -4.64
C LEU A 99 4.59 5.71 -3.86
N SER A 100 3.51 5.57 -4.61
CA SER A 100 2.29 4.83 -4.27
C SER A 100 2.44 3.34 -4.61
N ILE A 101 1.48 2.54 -4.15
CA ILE A 101 1.43 1.11 -4.51
C ILE A 101 1.14 0.90 -5.99
N ASP A 102 0.56 1.89 -6.68
CA ASP A 102 0.11 1.77 -8.08
C ASP A 102 1.17 2.20 -9.09
N ASP A 103 2.27 2.79 -8.64
CA ASP A 103 3.37 3.22 -9.51
C ASP A 103 4.11 2.03 -10.13
N ASP A 104 4.64 2.27 -11.34
CA ASP A 104 5.44 1.28 -12.06
C ASP A 104 6.80 1.05 -11.38
N LEU A 105 7.09 -0.22 -11.07
CA LEU A 105 8.33 -0.66 -10.43
C LEU A 105 9.29 -1.35 -11.41
N SER A 106 9.01 -1.33 -12.71
CA SER A 106 9.82 -1.97 -13.75
C SER A 106 11.25 -1.44 -13.86
N ASN A 107 11.49 -0.21 -13.39
CA ASN A 107 12.79 0.47 -13.46
C ASN A 107 13.63 0.37 -12.17
N ILE A 108 13.19 -0.40 -11.17
CA ILE A 108 13.94 -0.56 -9.92
C ILE A 108 15.08 -1.57 -10.08
N ASP A 109 16.29 -1.23 -9.67
CA ASP A 109 17.45 -2.13 -9.79
C ASP A 109 17.88 -2.75 -8.45
N ILE A 110 17.73 -2.01 -7.34
CA ILE A 110 18.13 -2.44 -6.00
C ILE A 110 17.02 -2.13 -5.01
N VAL A 111 16.77 -3.03 -4.07
CA VAL A 111 15.80 -2.84 -3.00
C VAL A 111 16.48 -2.87 -1.63
N GLU A 112 16.12 -1.95 -0.74
CA GLU A 112 16.41 -2.08 0.69
C GLU A 112 15.10 -2.11 1.49
N VAL A 113 14.91 -3.19 2.25
CA VAL A 113 13.75 -3.42 3.11
C VAL A 113 14.06 -2.98 4.54
N GLY A 114 13.22 -2.12 5.10
CA GLY A 114 13.37 -1.61 6.46
C GLY A 114 14.57 -0.68 6.62
N PHE A 115 14.75 0.28 5.70
CA PHE A 115 15.94 1.13 5.65
C PHE A 115 16.15 2.01 6.91
N GLY A 116 15.13 2.19 7.76
CA GLY A 116 15.23 2.93 9.00
C GLY A 116 15.75 4.36 8.81
N SER A 117 16.97 4.66 9.27
CA SER A 117 17.58 5.99 9.10
C SER A 117 17.99 6.33 7.66
N GLY A 118 18.00 5.35 6.76
CA GLY A 118 18.38 5.51 5.35
C GLY A 118 19.88 5.73 5.10
N ARG A 119 20.74 5.54 6.12
CA ARG A 119 22.21 5.67 5.94
C ARG A 119 22.73 4.77 4.82
N HIS A 120 22.33 3.50 4.84
CA HIS A 120 22.75 2.52 3.85
C HIS A 120 22.06 2.78 2.49
N LEU A 121 20.75 3.05 2.47
CA LEU A 121 20.02 3.46 1.27
C LEU A 121 20.69 4.60 0.50
N ILE A 122 21.06 5.66 1.22
CA ILE A 122 21.70 6.84 0.64
C ILE A 122 23.10 6.52 0.14
N TYR A 123 23.84 5.67 0.85
CA TYR A 123 25.13 5.16 0.37
C TYR A 123 24.98 4.37 -0.93
N LEU A 124 24.05 3.40 -0.98
CA LEU A 124 23.77 2.63 -2.19
C LEU A 124 23.46 3.55 -3.38
N ALA A 125 22.67 4.60 -3.15
CA ALA A 125 22.31 5.57 -4.18
C ALA A 125 23.52 6.36 -4.71
N LYS A 126 24.45 6.76 -3.83
CA LYS A 126 25.66 7.50 -4.20
C LYS A 126 26.68 6.62 -4.94
N GLU A 127 26.85 5.38 -4.49
CA GLU A 127 27.76 4.41 -5.13
C GLU A 127 27.22 3.88 -6.46
N ASN A 128 25.90 3.96 -6.68
CA ASN A 128 25.25 3.47 -7.90
C ASN A 128 24.44 4.58 -8.59
N PRO A 129 25.06 5.67 -9.08
CA PRO A 129 24.35 6.84 -9.60
C PRO A 129 23.49 6.55 -10.85
N LYS A 130 23.77 5.45 -11.56
CA LYS A 130 23.03 4.99 -12.74
C LYS A 130 21.87 4.04 -12.43
N LYS A 131 21.76 3.56 -11.18
CA LYS A 131 20.73 2.60 -10.75
C LYS A 131 19.65 3.30 -9.96
N ILE A 132 18.42 2.80 -10.05
CA ILE A 132 17.31 3.24 -9.20
C ILE A 132 17.21 2.33 -7.97
N ILE A 133 17.30 2.94 -6.80
CA ILE A 133 17.24 2.26 -5.50
C ILE A 133 15.86 2.48 -4.87
N LEU A 134 15.17 1.39 -4.53
CA LEU A 134 13.89 1.43 -3.82
C LEU A 134 14.09 1.14 -2.33
N GLY A 135 13.81 2.13 -1.49
CA GLY A 135 13.68 1.94 -0.05
C GLY A 135 12.24 1.62 0.34
N ILE A 136 12.02 0.52 1.05
CA ILE A 136 10.70 0.13 1.56
C ILE A 136 10.71 0.23 3.09
N GLU A 137 9.77 1.00 3.66
CA GLU A 137 9.69 1.23 5.10
C GLU A 137 8.23 1.46 5.53
N ILE A 138 7.88 1.11 6.77
CA ILE A 138 6.54 1.34 7.34
C ILE A 138 6.55 2.45 8.40
N HIS A 139 7.72 2.76 8.97
CA HIS A 139 7.89 3.81 9.97
C HIS A 139 7.90 5.21 9.32
N LYS A 140 6.74 5.88 9.36
CA LYS A 140 6.55 7.22 8.73
C LYS A 140 7.60 8.26 9.10
N PRO A 141 8.03 8.43 10.37
CA PRO A 141 9.08 9.40 10.71
C PRO A 141 10.42 9.13 10.00
N SER A 142 10.79 7.86 9.85
CA SER A 142 11.99 7.44 9.11
C SER A 142 11.88 7.81 7.62
N ILE A 143 10.72 7.57 7.02
CA ILE A 143 10.44 7.96 5.63
C ILE A 143 10.59 9.48 5.46
N GLU A 144 9.95 10.28 6.32
CA GLU A 144 10.03 11.74 6.24
C GLU A 144 11.46 12.26 6.42
N GLN A 145 12.23 11.65 7.33
CA GLN A 145 13.64 11.98 7.51
C GLN A 145 14.45 11.72 6.25
N VAL A 146 14.28 10.55 5.63
CA VAL A 146 15.02 10.20 4.40
C VAL A 146 14.61 11.09 3.24
N LEU A 147 13.31 11.34 3.03
CA LEU A 147 12.83 12.20 1.96
C LEU A 147 13.43 13.62 2.03
N LYS A 148 13.48 14.22 3.22
CA LYS A 148 14.14 15.52 3.44
C LYS A 148 15.63 15.47 3.12
N ARG A 149 16.30 14.38 3.49
CA ARG A 149 17.73 14.20 3.24
C ARG A 149 18.04 14.01 1.76
N LEU A 150 17.20 13.28 1.02
CA LEU A 150 17.31 13.14 -0.44
C LEU A 150 17.18 14.50 -1.13
N GLU A 151 16.26 15.35 -0.67
CA GLU A 151 16.08 16.71 -1.19
C GLU A 151 17.30 17.59 -0.89
N TYR A 152 17.74 17.62 0.36
CA TYR A 152 18.90 18.40 0.80
C TYR A 152 20.20 18.01 0.09
N GLU A 153 20.45 16.70 -0.10
CA GLU A 153 21.63 16.19 -0.79
C GLU A 153 21.46 16.06 -2.32
N ASN A 154 20.30 16.50 -2.87
CA ASN A 154 19.95 16.41 -4.29
C ASN A 154 20.11 15.00 -4.90
N ILE A 155 19.74 13.97 -4.14
CA ILE A 155 19.78 12.56 -4.58
C ILE A 155 18.50 12.25 -5.37
N LYS A 156 18.67 11.88 -6.63
CA LYS A 156 17.57 11.74 -7.60
C LYS A 156 17.21 10.30 -7.95
N ASN A 157 18.08 9.34 -7.64
CA ASN A 157 17.95 7.94 -8.01
C ASN A 157 17.40 7.05 -6.88
N VAL A 158 16.78 7.64 -5.85
CA VAL A 158 16.09 6.92 -4.79
C VAL A 158 14.58 7.06 -4.97
N ARG A 159 13.88 5.95 -4.78
CA ARG A 159 12.42 5.88 -4.60
C ARG A 159 12.13 5.27 -3.24
N ILE A 160 11.03 5.70 -2.62
CA ILE A 160 10.60 5.30 -1.28
C ILE A 160 9.15 4.83 -1.38
N LEU A 161 8.83 3.73 -0.72
CA LEU A 161 7.47 3.19 -0.70
C LEU A 161 7.06 2.85 0.74
N ASN A 162 5.93 3.39 1.18
CA ASN A 162 5.37 3.13 2.51
C ASN A 162 4.47 1.89 2.52
N HIS A 163 5.08 0.70 2.50
CA HIS A 163 4.32 -0.54 2.45
C HIS A 163 5.04 -1.74 3.07
N ASP A 164 4.31 -2.84 3.21
CA ASP A 164 4.89 -4.13 3.52
C ASP A 164 5.72 -4.62 2.32
N ALA A 165 7.01 -4.88 2.54
CA ALA A 165 7.92 -5.29 1.49
C ALA A 165 7.51 -6.59 0.80
N ARG A 166 6.87 -7.52 1.52
CA ARG A 166 6.39 -8.78 0.94
C ARG A 166 5.40 -8.54 -0.19
N ILE A 167 4.56 -7.51 -0.04
CA ILE A 167 3.59 -7.09 -1.05
C ILE A 167 4.25 -6.29 -2.18
N ILE A 168 5.34 -5.56 -1.89
CA ILE A 168 6.03 -4.77 -2.93
C ILE A 168 6.86 -5.65 -3.85
N LEU A 169 7.56 -6.66 -3.31
CA LEU A 169 8.34 -7.56 -4.16
C LEU A 169 7.46 -8.30 -5.18
N SER A 170 6.24 -8.70 -4.82
CA SER A 170 5.31 -9.36 -5.75
C SER A 170 4.91 -8.51 -6.96
N LYS A 171 5.13 -7.18 -6.89
CA LYS A 171 4.90 -6.25 -8.01
C LYS A 171 6.13 -6.00 -8.87
N ILE A 172 7.32 -6.34 -8.40
CA ILE A 172 8.55 -6.13 -9.17
C ILE A 172 8.64 -7.23 -10.24
N PRO A 173 8.98 -6.89 -11.50
CA PRO A 173 9.14 -7.89 -12.55
C PRO A 173 10.19 -8.95 -12.19
N SER A 174 10.02 -10.15 -12.76
CA SER A 174 10.98 -11.23 -12.56
C SER A 174 12.35 -10.87 -13.14
N ASN A 175 13.43 -11.35 -12.51
CA ASN A 175 14.82 -11.17 -12.94
C ASN A 175 15.23 -9.69 -13.13
N LYS A 176 14.65 -8.77 -12.35
CA LYS A 176 14.90 -7.33 -12.46
C LYS A 176 15.99 -6.82 -11.52
N LEU A 177 16.01 -7.31 -10.29
CA LEU A 177 16.83 -6.77 -9.22
C LEU A 177 18.26 -7.33 -9.24
N ASP A 178 19.22 -6.45 -9.05
CA ASP A 178 20.62 -6.83 -8.81
C ASP A 178 20.83 -7.28 -7.36
N ALA A 179 20.18 -6.60 -6.41
CA ALA A 179 20.34 -6.86 -4.98
C ALA A 179 19.11 -6.50 -4.16
N ILE A 180 18.88 -7.25 -3.09
CA ILE A 180 17.91 -6.97 -2.02
C ILE A 180 18.66 -6.91 -0.70
N TYR A 181 18.49 -5.85 0.07
CA TYR A 181 19.10 -5.69 1.39
C TYR A 181 18.04 -5.76 2.48
N VAL A 182 18.30 -6.56 3.52
CA VAL A 182 17.47 -6.68 4.72
C VAL A 182 18.38 -6.54 5.93
N HIS A 183 18.53 -5.32 6.45
CA HIS A 183 19.50 -5.03 7.51
C HIS A 183 18.82 -4.83 8.86
N PHE A 184 19.22 -5.62 9.85
CA PHE A 184 18.74 -5.61 11.23
C PHE A 184 17.20 -5.64 11.35
N PRO A 185 16.52 -6.59 10.67
CA PRO A 185 15.07 -6.70 10.79
C PRO A 185 14.67 -7.03 12.23
N VAL A 186 13.45 -6.65 12.62
CA VAL A 186 12.92 -6.99 13.94
C VAL A 186 12.83 -8.51 14.08
N PRO A 187 13.45 -9.13 15.10
CA PRO A 187 13.60 -10.59 15.15
C PRO A 187 12.30 -11.33 15.51
N TRP A 188 11.33 -10.66 16.13
CA TRP A 188 10.02 -11.21 16.50
C TRP A 188 10.07 -12.61 17.13
N ASP A 189 10.89 -12.80 18.17
CA ASP A 189 11.13 -14.14 18.76
C ASP A 189 9.85 -14.83 19.25
N LYS A 190 8.89 -14.07 19.77
CA LYS A 190 7.58 -14.59 20.22
C LYS A 190 6.54 -14.72 19.09
N LYS A 191 6.81 -14.19 17.88
CA LYS A 191 5.87 -14.17 16.75
C LYS A 191 6.60 -14.39 15.41
N PRO A 192 7.18 -15.58 15.15
CA PRO A 192 7.99 -15.84 13.96
C PRO A 192 7.27 -15.59 12.62
N HIS A 193 5.94 -15.75 12.58
CA HIS A 193 5.13 -15.43 11.39
C HIS A 193 5.22 -13.95 10.95
N ARG A 194 5.71 -13.05 11.81
CA ARG A 194 5.93 -11.62 11.51
C ARG A 194 7.31 -11.32 10.94
N ARG A 195 8.21 -12.31 10.89
CA ARG A 195 9.56 -12.15 10.35
C ARG A 195 9.46 -11.85 8.85
N VAL A 196 10.31 -10.94 8.39
CA VAL A 196 10.39 -10.58 6.97
C VAL A 196 10.87 -11.77 6.15
N ILE A 197 11.97 -12.39 6.58
CA ILE A 197 12.43 -13.65 6.00
C ILE A 197 11.43 -14.74 6.37
N ASN A 198 10.80 -15.31 5.34
CA ASN A 198 9.96 -16.50 5.38
C ASN A 198 9.90 -17.06 3.95
N LYS A 199 9.33 -18.26 3.79
CA LYS A 199 9.15 -18.92 2.49
C LYS A 199 8.59 -18.01 1.38
N ASP A 200 7.51 -17.27 1.63
CA ASP A 200 6.89 -16.42 0.59
C ASP A 200 7.83 -15.27 0.17
N PHE A 201 8.48 -14.59 1.14
CA PHE A 201 9.44 -13.52 0.84
C PHE A 201 10.68 -14.04 0.10
N ILE A 202 11.18 -15.23 0.44
CA ILE A 202 12.32 -15.84 -0.25
C ILE A 202 11.95 -16.20 -1.69
N ASN A 203 10.77 -16.79 -1.93
CA ASN A 203 10.29 -17.06 -3.29
C ASN A 203 10.23 -15.78 -4.15
N GLU A 204 9.63 -14.72 -3.62
CA GLU A 204 9.57 -13.44 -4.33
C GLU A 204 10.96 -12.81 -4.53
N SER A 205 11.86 -12.99 -3.58
CA SER A 205 13.25 -12.54 -3.71
C SER A 205 13.98 -13.29 -4.83
N ILE A 206 13.88 -14.62 -4.88
CA ILE A 206 14.46 -15.44 -5.95
C ILE A 206 13.88 -15.03 -7.31
N ARG A 207 12.55 -14.88 -7.40
CA ARG A 207 11.86 -14.49 -8.62
C ARG A 207 12.31 -13.13 -9.15
N THR A 208 12.42 -12.14 -8.26
CA THR A 208 12.75 -10.75 -8.64
C THR A 208 14.24 -10.53 -8.88
N LEU A 209 15.13 -11.31 -8.26
CA LEU A 209 16.57 -11.22 -8.46
C LEU A 209 16.98 -11.76 -9.83
N LYS A 210 17.89 -11.06 -10.50
CA LYS A 210 18.63 -11.61 -11.65
C LYS A 210 19.39 -12.86 -11.23
N LYS A 211 19.71 -13.73 -12.18
CA LYS A 211 20.73 -14.76 -11.97
C LYS A 211 22.03 -14.09 -11.50
N LYS A 212 22.62 -14.62 -10.43
CA LYS A 212 23.76 -14.06 -9.67
C LYS A 212 23.49 -12.77 -8.89
N GLY A 213 22.26 -12.24 -8.92
CA GLY A 213 21.80 -11.25 -7.95
C GLY A 213 21.70 -11.87 -6.55
N PHE A 214 21.66 -11.04 -5.51
CA PHE A 214 21.68 -11.53 -4.13
C PHE A 214 20.69 -10.83 -3.20
N LEU A 215 20.22 -11.57 -2.20
CA LEU A 215 19.63 -11.02 -0.98
C LEU A 215 20.70 -11.04 0.12
N HIS A 216 20.93 -9.89 0.75
CA HIS A 216 21.85 -9.73 1.87
C HIS A 216 21.09 -9.44 3.16
N LEU A 217 21.08 -10.42 4.05
CA LEU A 217 20.55 -10.31 5.41
C LEU A 217 21.70 -9.99 6.37
N ARG A 218 21.54 -8.92 7.17
CA ARG A 218 22.37 -8.63 8.36
C ARG A 218 21.52 -8.68 9.61
N THR A 219 22.00 -9.32 10.68
CA THR A 219 21.29 -9.39 11.96
C THR A 219 22.25 -9.51 13.14
N ASP A 220 21.90 -8.92 14.29
CA ASP A 220 22.57 -9.14 15.59
C ASP A 220 21.91 -10.23 16.44
N SER A 221 20.79 -10.79 15.97
CA SER A 221 20.06 -11.87 16.65
C SER A 221 20.48 -13.22 16.08
N GLU A 222 21.15 -14.03 16.90
CA GLU A 222 21.53 -15.40 16.58
C GLU A 222 20.31 -16.30 16.32
N ASN A 223 19.23 -16.12 17.09
CA ASN A 223 17.96 -16.84 16.87
C ASN A 223 17.35 -16.50 15.50
N TYR A 224 17.39 -15.22 15.11
CA TYR A 224 16.90 -14.81 13.79
C TYR A 224 17.81 -15.33 12.67
N PHE A 225 19.13 -15.28 12.87
CA PHE A 225 20.10 -15.84 11.94
C PHE A 225 19.86 -17.34 11.69
N ASN A 226 19.77 -18.14 12.75
CA ASN A 226 19.53 -19.59 12.64
C ASN A 226 18.19 -19.89 11.97
N TYR A 227 17.14 -19.15 12.31
CA TYR A 227 15.85 -19.28 11.66
C TYR A 227 15.93 -18.96 10.15
N SER A 228 16.51 -17.81 9.79
CA SER A 228 16.63 -17.41 8.38
C SER A 228 17.48 -18.38 7.59
N LEU A 229 18.58 -18.89 8.16
CA LEU A 229 19.41 -19.92 7.53
C LEU A 229 18.59 -21.17 7.22
N ASN A 230 17.81 -21.67 8.18
CA ASN A 230 16.93 -22.82 7.98
C ASN A 230 15.87 -22.56 6.90
N GLU A 231 15.29 -21.36 6.84
CA GLU A 231 14.35 -21.00 5.78
C GLU A 231 15.00 -21.04 4.40
N PHE A 232 16.20 -20.47 4.26
CA PHE A 232 16.95 -20.47 2.99
C PHE A 232 17.33 -21.89 2.54
N LEU A 233 17.69 -22.78 3.47
CA LEU A 233 18.08 -24.16 3.15
C LEU A 233 16.95 -24.99 2.50
N ASN A 234 15.70 -24.52 2.52
CA ASN A 234 14.59 -25.16 1.81
C ASN A 234 14.55 -24.87 0.29
N PHE A 235 15.55 -24.16 -0.25
CA PHE A 235 15.60 -23.74 -1.64
C PHE A 235 16.87 -24.29 -2.33
N ASP A 236 16.70 -25.09 -3.38
CA ASP A 236 17.81 -25.83 -4.00
C ASP A 236 18.63 -25.00 -5.00
N LYS A 237 18.06 -23.90 -5.50
CA LYS A 237 18.64 -23.10 -6.60
C LYS A 237 19.26 -21.78 -6.13
N ILE A 238 19.74 -21.77 -4.89
CA ILE A 238 20.47 -20.64 -4.30
C ILE A 238 21.85 -21.09 -3.82
N GLU A 239 22.77 -20.14 -3.71
CA GLU A 239 24.06 -20.33 -3.03
C GLU A 239 24.08 -19.45 -1.79
N LEU A 240 24.53 -20.00 -0.66
CA LEU A 240 24.61 -19.27 0.62
C LEU A 240 26.06 -18.94 0.98
N LYS A 241 26.33 -17.67 1.28
CA LYS A 241 27.60 -17.23 1.89
C LYS A 241 27.33 -16.61 3.25
N ILE A 242 27.95 -17.18 4.28
CA ILE A 242 27.80 -16.75 5.66
C ILE A 242 29.07 -16.03 6.10
N LYS A 243 28.92 -14.88 6.76
CA LYS A 243 30.02 -14.18 7.43
C LYS A 243 29.60 -13.79 8.84
N LYS A 244 30.60 -13.66 9.72
CA LYS A 244 30.41 -13.20 11.10
C LYS A 244 31.35 -12.03 11.36
N ASN A 245 30.81 -10.95 11.91
CA ASN A 245 31.53 -9.73 12.24
C ASN A 245 32.28 -9.12 11.05
N MET A 246 31.74 -9.27 9.84
CA MET A 246 32.34 -8.70 8.65
C MET A 246 32.27 -7.17 8.72
N PRO A 247 33.39 -6.45 8.57
CA PRO A 247 33.35 -5.00 8.50
C PRO A 247 32.47 -4.57 7.32
N TYR A 248 31.71 -3.50 7.52
CA TYR A 248 30.89 -2.90 6.48
C TYR A 248 31.24 -1.43 6.34
N ILE A 249 31.24 -0.95 5.11
CA ILE A 249 31.70 0.41 4.78
C ILE A 249 30.82 1.45 5.47
N ILE A 250 29.50 1.19 5.56
CA ILE A 250 28.55 2.08 6.24
C ILE A 250 27.86 1.35 7.37
N SER A 251 28.14 1.77 8.60
CA SER A 251 27.43 1.24 9.77
C SER A 251 26.02 1.84 9.87
N SER A 252 25.05 0.96 10.12
CA SER A 252 23.72 1.39 10.54
C SER A 252 23.77 1.93 11.97
N LYS A 253 22.76 2.72 12.37
CA LYS A 253 22.59 3.13 13.79
C LYS A 253 22.54 1.91 14.73
N TYR A 254 22.00 0.79 14.26
CA TYR A 254 21.92 -0.45 15.01
C TYR A 254 23.29 -1.11 15.13
N GLU A 255 24.04 -1.19 14.02
CA GLU A 255 25.40 -1.74 14.01
C GLU A 255 26.33 -0.98 14.98
N ASP A 256 26.31 0.36 14.95
CA ASP A 256 27.08 1.17 15.89
C ASP A 256 26.73 0.85 17.36
N ARG A 257 25.43 0.66 17.64
CA ARG A 257 24.94 0.33 18.98
C ARG A 257 25.37 -1.09 19.39
N TRP A 258 25.28 -2.06 18.49
CA TRP A 258 25.55 -3.46 18.79
C TRP A 258 27.04 -3.76 18.90
N LYS A 259 27.87 -3.09 18.11
CA LYS A 259 29.34 -3.10 18.27
C LYS A 259 29.75 -2.59 19.65
N LYS A 260 29.14 -1.50 20.14
CA LYS A 260 29.38 -0.99 21.51
C LYS A 260 28.97 -1.98 22.61
N LEU A 261 28.03 -2.88 22.31
CA LEU A 261 27.55 -3.91 23.24
C LEU A 261 28.26 -5.26 23.02
N ASN A 262 29.33 -5.31 22.23
CA ASN A 262 30.10 -6.52 21.90
C ASN A 262 29.23 -7.67 21.39
N LYS A 263 28.12 -7.36 20.71
CA LYS A 263 27.29 -8.37 20.06
C LYS A 263 27.92 -8.82 18.74
N ASN A 264 27.74 -10.10 18.43
CA ASN A 264 28.05 -10.62 17.10
C ASN A 264 27.06 -10.10 16.06
N ILE A 265 27.56 -9.82 14.86
CA ILE A 265 26.76 -9.51 13.68
C ILE A 265 26.94 -10.64 12.69
N TYR A 266 25.83 -11.16 12.19
CA TYR A 266 25.80 -12.27 11.25
C TYR A 266 25.27 -11.77 9.90
N ASP A 267 25.92 -12.23 8.85
CA ASP A 267 25.60 -11.92 7.46
C ASP A 267 25.23 -13.21 6.73
N ILE A 268 24.12 -13.19 6.01
CA ILE A 268 23.77 -14.23 5.03
C ILE A 268 23.59 -13.55 3.67
N TYR A 269 24.36 -13.99 2.69
CA TYR A 269 24.12 -13.69 1.28
C TYR A 269 23.46 -14.90 0.64
N MET A 270 22.22 -14.73 0.20
CA MET A 270 21.52 -15.67 -0.66
C MET A 270 21.68 -15.23 -2.12
N ILE A 271 22.49 -15.96 -2.88
CA ILE A 271 22.77 -15.68 -4.28
C ILE A 271 21.83 -16.52 -5.13
N ASN A 272 21.06 -15.87 -6.02
CA ASN A 272 20.16 -16.55 -6.94
C ASN A 272 20.95 -17.25 -8.06
N ASN A 273 20.68 -18.53 -8.33
CA ASN A 273 21.30 -19.27 -9.44
C ASN A 273 20.33 -19.59 -10.59
N GLU A 274 19.05 -19.20 -10.50
CA GLU A 274 18.07 -19.43 -11.55
C GLU A 274 17.61 -18.16 -12.28
N ILE A 275 16.98 -18.37 -13.43
CA ILE A 275 16.20 -17.37 -14.14
C ILE A 275 14.75 -17.79 -13.98
N SER A 276 13.95 -16.94 -13.37
CA SER A 276 12.53 -17.23 -13.14
C SER A 276 11.68 -16.85 -14.36
N PRO A 277 10.52 -17.47 -14.56
CA PRO A 277 9.58 -17.04 -15.59
C PRO A 277 9.18 -15.57 -15.41
N GLU A 278 8.90 -14.88 -16.53
CA GLU A 278 8.36 -13.52 -16.48
C GLU A 278 7.06 -13.47 -15.67
N LEU A 279 6.90 -12.41 -14.89
CA LEU A 279 5.66 -12.14 -14.17
C LEU A 279 4.60 -11.69 -15.18
N LYS A 280 3.73 -12.62 -15.60
CA LYS A 280 2.57 -12.34 -16.44
C LYS A 280 1.31 -12.36 -15.60
N GLU A 281 1.15 -11.37 -14.72
CA GLU A 281 -0.09 -11.20 -13.95
C GLU A 281 -0.82 -9.95 -14.47
N GLU A 282 -1.70 -10.15 -15.45
CA GLU A 282 -2.75 -9.19 -15.77
C GLU A 282 -3.90 -9.39 -14.78
N PHE A 283 -4.04 -8.47 -13.84
CA PHE A 283 -5.12 -8.51 -12.87
C PHE A 283 -6.33 -7.74 -13.39
N ASP A 284 -7.30 -8.48 -13.93
CA ASP A 284 -8.58 -7.90 -14.31
C ASP A 284 -9.56 -7.89 -13.13
N PHE A 285 -9.85 -6.69 -12.63
CA PHE A 285 -10.81 -6.46 -11.54
C PHE A 285 -12.22 -6.13 -12.04
N SER A 286 -12.58 -6.59 -13.26
CA SER A 286 -13.88 -6.35 -13.86
C SER A 286 -14.95 -7.35 -13.39
N PHE A 287 -16.19 -6.87 -13.32
CA PHE A 287 -17.36 -7.69 -13.03
C PHE A 287 -18.24 -7.80 -14.27
N GLU A 288 -18.78 -9.00 -14.52
CA GLU A 288 -19.70 -9.27 -15.62
C GLU A 288 -21.15 -9.08 -15.20
N LYS A 289 -21.47 -9.32 -13.91
CA LYS A 289 -22.83 -9.33 -13.38
C LYS A 289 -22.92 -8.70 -11.99
N LYS A 290 -24.10 -8.14 -11.69
CA LYS A 290 -24.46 -7.60 -10.37
C LYS A 290 -24.26 -8.64 -9.27
N LEU A 291 -23.70 -8.20 -8.13
CA LEU A 291 -23.53 -9.04 -6.94
C LEU A 291 -24.88 -9.23 -6.24
N LYS A 292 -25.22 -10.48 -5.92
CA LYS A 292 -26.47 -10.89 -5.24
C LYS A 292 -26.19 -11.81 -4.05
N ASN A 293 -27.22 -12.10 -3.24
CA ASN A 293 -27.17 -13.06 -2.13
C ASN A 293 -26.00 -12.81 -1.15
N LEU A 294 -25.74 -11.53 -0.86
CA LEU A 294 -24.61 -11.10 -0.04
C LEU A 294 -24.70 -11.67 1.38
N THR A 295 -23.58 -12.16 1.91
CA THR A 295 -23.43 -12.55 3.31
C THR A 295 -22.53 -11.57 4.05
N PHE A 296 -22.92 -11.23 5.28
CA PHE A 296 -22.12 -10.40 6.20
C PHE A 296 -21.16 -11.23 7.07
N LYS A 297 -21.14 -12.56 6.92
CA LYS A 297 -20.16 -13.40 7.59
C LYS A 297 -18.80 -13.26 6.88
N PRO A 298 -17.68 -13.04 7.61
CA PRO A 298 -16.36 -13.07 7.01
C PRO A 298 -16.06 -14.42 6.36
N LEU A 299 -15.59 -14.40 5.12
CA LEU A 299 -15.10 -15.55 4.37
C LEU A 299 -13.56 -15.56 4.45
N ILE A 300 -13.01 -16.58 5.11
CA ILE A 300 -11.59 -16.70 5.42
C ILE A 300 -11.01 -17.81 4.54
N PHE A 301 -10.02 -17.47 3.71
CA PHE A 301 -9.26 -18.41 2.88
C PHE A 301 -7.84 -18.58 3.45
N ASP A 302 -6.94 -19.26 2.73
CA ASP A 302 -5.55 -19.47 3.20
C ASP A 302 -4.73 -18.17 3.23
N LYS A 303 -4.82 -17.35 2.15
CA LYS A 303 -4.00 -16.14 1.99
C LYS A 303 -4.77 -14.81 2.00
N PHE A 304 -6.10 -14.85 1.91
CA PHE A 304 -6.94 -13.66 1.83
C PHE A 304 -8.28 -13.81 2.54
N VAL A 305 -8.91 -12.67 2.79
CA VAL A 305 -10.24 -12.56 3.38
C VAL A 305 -11.18 -11.84 2.42
N ILE A 306 -12.48 -12.17 2.49
CA ILE A 306 -13.56 -11.39 1.89
C ILE A 306 -14.61 -11.18 2.97
N HIS A 307 -15.00 -9.95 3.24
CA HIS A 307 -16.01 -9.64 4.25
C HIS A 307 -16.83 -8.44 3.80
N ILE A 308 -18.12 -8.68 3.49
CA ILE A 308 -19.07 -7.60 3.23
C ILE A 308 -19.40 -6.94 4.57
N GLU A 309 -18.98 -5.68 4.73
CA GLU A 309 -19.13 -4.95 5.99
C GLU A 309 -20.49 -4.26 6.10
N LYS A 310 -20.94 -3.65 4.99
CA LYS A 310 -22.19 -2.89 4.94
C LYS A 310 -22.66 -2.69 3.51
N VAL A 311 -23.97 -2.69 3.30
CA VAL A 311 -24.61 -2.30 2.02
C VAL A 311 -25.39 -1.00 2.25
N PHE A 312 -25.20 -0.03 1.37
CA PHE A 312 -25.93 1.24 1.37
C PHE A 312 -26.79 1.30 0.11
N LYS A 313 -28.11 1.35 0.26
CA LYS A 313 -29.01 1.53 -0.89
C LYS A 313 -28.83 2.93 -1.49
N ILE A 314 -28.76 2.99 -2.82
CA ILE A 314 -28.78 4.25 -3.59
C ILE A 314 -30.17 4.45 -4.17
N ASP A 315 -30.65 3.46 -4.92
CA ASP A 315 -31.98 3.38 -5.52
C ASP A 315 -32.42 1.90 -5.58
N GLU A 316 -33.49 1.58 -6.31
CA GLU A 316 -33.99 0.20 -6.44
C GLU A 316 -33.02 -0.73 -7.18
N GLU A 317 -32.15 -0.19 -8.04
CA GLU A 317 -31.26 -0.94 -8.91
C GLU A 317 -29.79 -0.83 -8.50
N LYS A 318 -29.41 0.14 -7.67
CA LYS A 318 -28.03 0.45 -7.32
C LYS A 318 -27.80 0.41 -5.81
N GLU A 319 -26.69 -0.20 -5.45
CA GLU A 319 -26.21 -0.24 -4.07
C GLU A 319 -24.72 0.10 -4.02
N LEU A 320 -24.30 0.68 -2.91
CA LEU A 320 -22.89 0.82 -2.58
C LEU A 320 -22.53 -0.23 -1.54
N ILE A 321 -21.67 -1.17 -1.89
CA ILE A 321 -21.20 -2.24 -1.01
C ILE A 321 -19.85 -1.84 -0.44
N ARG A 322 -19.74 -1.81 0.88
CA ARG A 322 -18.47 -1.70 1.60
C ARG A 322 -17.99 -3.09 1.97
N LEU A 323 -16.74 -3.41 1.63
CA LEU A 323 -16.15 -4.70 1.96
C LEU A 323 -14.67 -4.58 2.35
N THR A 324 -14.23 -5.56 3.13
CA THR A 324 -12.81 -5.89 3.32
C THR A 324 -12.46 -6.99 2.32
N LEU A 325 -11.38 -6.84 1.55
CA LEU A 325 -10.84 -7.91 0.69
C LEU A 325 -9.31 -7.99 0.74
N GLY A 326 -8.75 -9.14 0.35
CA GLY A 326 -7.33 -9.28 0.07
C GLY A 326 -6.50 -9.85 1.23
N ASN A 327 -5.19 -9.62 1.19
CA ASN A 327 -4.20 -10.27 2.05
C ASN A 327 -4.48 -10.09 3.57
N PHE A 328 -4.40 -11.15 4.37
CA PHE A 328 -4.65 -11.09 5.83
C PHE A 328 -3.78 -10.11 6.60
N ASN A 329 -2.54 -9.93 6.19
CA ASN A 329 -1.60 -9.05 6.89
C ASN A 329 -1.92 -7.57 6.64
N ARG A 330 -2.59 -7.27 5.54
CA ARG A 330 -2.93 -5.91 5.14
C ARG A 330 -4.17 -5.91 4.24
N PRO A 331 -5.35 -6.23 4.80
CA PRO A 331 -6.55 -6.28 4.01
C PRO A 331 -6.95 -4.86 3.58
N GLU A 332 -7.61 -4.77 2.43
CA GLU A 332 -8.12 -3.52 1.88
C GLU A 332 -9.60 -3.35 2.20
N HIS A 333 -9.93 -2.23 2.82
CA HIS A 333 -11.29 -1.75 2.85
C HIS A 333 -11.57 -1.04 1.53
N ILE A 334 -12.67 -1.37 0.86
CA ILE A 334 -13.01 -0.80 -0.44
C ILE A 334 -14.52 -0.67 -0.59
N TYR A 335 -14.93 0.04 -1.64
CA TYR A 335 -16.31 0.15 -2.04
C TYR A 335 -16.51 -0.41 -3.46
N ILE A 336 -17.59 -1.14 -3.66
CA ILE A 336 -18.10 -1.55 -4.98
C ILE A 336 -19.42 -0.82 -5.20
N LEU A 337 -19.53 -0.10 -6.32
CA LEU A 337 -20.81 0.39 -6.82
C LEU A 337 -21.49 -0.77 -7.56
N ASN A 338 -22.43 -1.42 -6.87
CA ASN A 338 -23.17 -2.59 -7.33
C ASN A 338 -24.38 -2.15 -8.18
N LYS A 339 -24.14 -2.04 -9.49
CA LYS A 339 -25.14 -1.82 -10.55
C LYS A 339 -25.18 -3.07 -11.45
N GLU A 340 -25.82 -3.01 -12.62
CA GLU A 340 -25.87 -4.13 -13.58
C GLU A 340 -24.47 -4.72 -13.86
N LYS A 341 -23.49 -3.84 -14.11
CA LYS A 341 -22.06 -4.16 -14.16
C LYS A 341 -21.34 -3.47 -13.00
N PRO A 342 -21.06 -4.18 -11.90
CA PRO A 342 -20.41 -3.60 -10.74
C PRO A 342 -19.05 -2.98 -11.08
N GLU A 343 -18.67 -1.94 -10.35
CA GLU A 343 -17.36 -1.34 -10.48
C GLU A 343 -16.78 -1.04 -9.10
N TYR A 344 -15.48 -1.28 -8.93
CA TYR A 344 -14.77 -0.78 -7.77
C TYR A 344 -14.73 0.75 -7.80
N PHE A 345 -15.15 1.37 -6.70
CA PHE A 345 -15.13 2.82 -6.58
C PHE A 345 -13.70 3.38 -6.50
N LYS A 346 -12.79 2.57 -5.93
CA LYS A 346 -11.34 2.65 -6.06
C LYS A 346 -10.86 1.24 -6.39
N LYS A 347 -10.01 1.04 -7.40
CA LYS A 347 -9.49 -0.29 -7.75
C LYS A 347 -8.68 -0.88 -6.58
N PRO A 348 -8.79 -2.20 -6.31
CA PRO A 348 -7.88 -2.88 -5.38
C PRO A 348 -6.43 -2.75 -5.87
N ALA A 349 -5.46 -2.79 -4.95
CA ALA A 349 -4.07 -2.85 -5.40
C ALA A 349 -3.87 -4.08 -6.30
N PRO A 350 -3.16 -3.95 -7.43
CA PRO A 350 -2.97 -5.05 -8.37
C PRO A 350 -1.89 -5.98 -7.82
N ILE A 351 -2.32 -6.86 -6.92
CA ILE A 351 -1.54 -7.92 -6.29
C ILE A 351 -2.35 -9.22 -6.29
N LYS A 352 -1.65 -10.35 -6.26
CA LYS A 352 -2.22 -11.68 -6.42
C LYS A 352 -3.33 -11.99 -5.43
N GLU A 353 -3.15 -11.68 -4.14
CA GLU A 353 -4.15 -11.97 -3.11
C GLU A 353 -5.43 -11.16 -3.30
N ASN A 354 -5.33 -9.91 -3.76
CA ASN A 354 -6.50 -9.10 -4.06
C ASN A 354 -7.23 -9.64 -5.29
N TYR A 355 -6.48 -10.09 -6.31
CA TYR A 355 -7.07 -10.68 -7.50
C TYR A 355 -7.76 -12.01 -7.21
N LEU A 356 -7.14 -12.90 -6.43
CA LEU A 356 -7.79 -14.14 -5.97
C LEU A 356 -9.03 -13.84 -5.13
N ALA A 357 -8.98 -12.84 -4.24
CA ALA A 357 -10.16 -12.41 -3.49
C ALA A 357 -11.26 -11.86 -4.42
N HIS A 358 -10.90 -11.15 -5.49
CA HIS A 358 -11.85 -10.68 -6.50
C HIS A 358 -12.50 -11.84 -7.28
N LEU A 359 -11.71 -12.83 -7.71
CA LEU A 359 -12.23 -14.02 -8.40
C LEU A 359 -13.19 -14.81 -7.51
N GLU A 360 -12.86 -15.03 -6.23
CA GLU A 360 -13.75 -15.69 -5.28
C GLU A 360 -15.00 -14.86 -4.98
N LEU A 361 -14.87 -13.53 -4.87
CA LEU A 361 -16.03 -12.63 -4.72
C LEU A 361 -16.99 -12.80 -5.91
N LYS A 362 -16.47 -12.88 -7.14
CA LYS A 362 -17.27 -13.14 -8.35
C LYS A 362 -17.91 -14.52 -8.31
N ARG A 363 -17.14 -15.57 -8.05
CA ARG A 363 -17.63 -16.94 -7.96
C ARG A 363 -18.78 -17.10 -6.95
N ILE A 364 -18.70 -16.40 -5.82
CA ILE A 364 -19.71 -16.55 -4.75
C ILE A 364 -20.94 -15.68 -5.00
N PHE A 365 -20.78 -14.46 -5.52
CA PHE A 365 -21.87 -13.47 -5.56
C PHE A 365 -22.33 -13.06 -6.96
N CYS A 366 -21.59 -13.40 -8.02
CA CYS A 366 -22.03 -13.22 -9.42
C CYS A 366 -22.68 -14.48 -10.00
N GLU A 367 -22.39 -15.67 -9.46
CA GLU A 367 -22.93 -16.94 -9.97
C GLU A 367 -24.11 -17.44 -9.14
N PHE A 368 -25.31 -17.01 -9.48
CA PHE A 368 -26.56 -17.77 -9.32
C PHE A 368 -27.59 -17.13 -10.26
N ASN A 369 -27.96 -17.84 -11.32
CA ASN A 369 -29.27 -17.69 -11.97
C ASN A 369 -30.09 -18.91 -11.60
#